data_AF-A0A2M8XUC9-F1
#
_entry.id   AF-A0A2M8XUC9-F1
#
_cell.length_a   1.000
_cell.length_b   1.000
_cell.length_c   1.000
_cell.angle_alpha   90.00
_cell.angle_beta   90.00
_cell.angle_gamma   90.00
#
_symmetry.space_group_name_H-M   'P 1'
#
loop_
_entity.id
_entity.type
_entity.pdbx_description
1 polymer ?
#
loop_
_entity_poly.entity_id
_entity_poly.type
_entity_poly.pdbx_seq_one_letter_code
_entity_poly.pdbx_strand_id
1 'polypeptide(L)'
;MLILAAVAMQLAWAQAAPDAAIYTLYRNSVTNAALRLHVATFDALDGAAYNRQNCAQAQQLFAAQQGVNVAFWCEPGRFRAIAASDHAPALGKQFINGKPAERNCSPSSSKLARGDKRPASAGDSCSP
;
A
#
# COMPACT_ATOMS: atom_id res chain seq x y z
N MET A 1 51.29 -21.13 3.20
CA MET A 1 50.13 -21.89 2.70
C MET A 1 48.90 -21.03 2.90
N LEU A 2 48.34 -20.48 1.82
CA LEU A 2 47.05 -19.78 1.82
C LEU A 2 45.95 -20.82 1.99
N ILE A 3 45.12 -20.70 3.03
CA ILE A 3 43.87 -21.46 3.11
C ILE A 3 42.79 -20.61 2.44
N LEU A 4 42.32 -21.08 1.28
CA LEU A 4 41.20 -20.51 0.54
C LEU A 4 39.87 -20.71 1.29
N ALA A 5 38.99 -19.75 1.05
CA ALA A 5 37.63 -19.55 1.54
C ALA A 5 36.69 -20.77 1.53
N ALA A 6 35.75 -20.76 2.48
CA ALA A 6 34.37 -21.17 2.23
C ALA A 6 33.45 -20.34 3.14
N VAL A 7 33.12 -19.11 2.72
CA VAL A 7 31.98 -18.39 3.28
C VAL A 7 30.73 -19.06 2.73
N ALA A 8 30.16 -19.97 3.52
CA ALA A 8 28.87 -20.57 3.23
C ALA A 8 27.81 -19.46 3.29
N MET A 9 27.36 -18.99 2.12
CA MET A 9 26.23 -18.08 1.99
C MET A 9 24.97 -18.86 2.41
N GLN A 10 24.63 -18.79 3.70
CA GLN A 10 23.42 -19.40 4.23
C GLN A 10 22.22 -18.67 3.63
N LEU A 11 21.51 -19.35 2.72
CA LEU A 11 20.20 -18.93 2.25
C LEU A 11 19.23 -19.03 3.43
N ALA A 12 18.97 -17.90 4.10
CA ALA A 12 17.90 -17.79 5.07
C ALA A 12 16.57 -17.95 4.33
N TRP A 13 15.98 -19.14 4.37
CA TRP A 13 14.59 -19.33 3.94
C TRP A 13 13.70 -18.59 4.93
N ALA A 14 13.02 -17.54 4.45
CA ALA A 14 11.97 -16.89 5.22
C ALA A 14 10.84 -17.91 5.42
N GLN A 15 10.79 -18.54 6.60
CA GLN A 15 9.60 -19.29 6.98
C GLN A 15 8.45 -18.30 7.14
N ALA A 16 7.38 -18.50 6.39
CA ALA A 16 6.14 -17.78 6.60
C ALA A 16 5.38 -18.45 7.76
N ALA A 17 4.77 -17.63 8.63
CA ALA A 17 3.82 -18.15 9.61
C ALA A 17 2.68 -18.90 8.86
N PRO A 18 2.17 -20.02 9.41
CA PRO A 18 1.01 -20.69 8.84
C PRO A 18 -0.18 -19.74 8.82
N ASP A 19 -1.09 -19.85 7.84
CA ASP A 19 -2.22 -18.92 7.68
C ASP A 19 -3.06 -18.75 8.97
N ALA A 20 -3.19 -19.80 9.78
CA ALA A 20 -3.89 -19.77 11.07
C ALA A 20 -3.21 -18.88 12.14
N ALA A 21 -1.93 -18.55 11.97
CA ALA A 21 -1.18 -17.67 12.85
C ALA A 21 -1.10 -16.23 12.34
N ILE A 22 -1.62 -15.93 11.16
CA ILE A 22 -1.57 -14.61 10.54
C ILE A 22 -2.81 -13.80 10.91
N TYR A 23 -2.62 -12.50 11.14
CA TYR A 23 -3.73 -11.56 11.30
C TYR A 23 -3.57 -10.38 10.34
N THR A 24 -4.68 -9.87 9.84
CA THR A 24 -4.74 -8.70 8.97
C THR A 24 -5.59 -7.62 9.61
N LEU A 25 -5.03 -6.40 9.64
CA LEU A 25 -5.75 -5.19 10.01
C LEU A 25 -6.46 -4.63 8.79
N TYR A 26 -7.75 -4.39 8.95
CA TYR A 26 -8.60 -3.71 7.99
C TYR A 26 -9.12 -2.40 8.55
N ARG A 27 -9.54 -1.52 7.64
CA ARG A 27 -10.41 -0.39 7.92
C ARG A 27 -11.52 -0.27 6.89
N ASN A 28 -12.53 0.54 7.19
CA ASN A 28 -13.50 0.93 6.18
C ASN A 28 -13.11 2.22 5.43
N SER A 29 -13.83 2.51 4.34
CA SER A 29 -13.68 3.78 3.62
C SER A 29 -14.46 4.89 4.33
N VAL A 30 -13.92 6.11 4.27
CA VAL A 30 -14.61 7.33 4.73
C VAL A 30 -15.89 7.62 3.94
N THR A 31 -15.95 7.19 2.67
CA THR A 31 -17.11 7.41 1.79
C THR A 31 -18.03 6.21 1.67
N ASN A 32 -17.59 5.02 2.12
CA ASN A 32 -18.39 3.80 2.04
C ASN A 32 -17.97 2.83 3.15
N ALA A 33 -18.82 2.73 4.17
CA ALA A 33 -18.55 1.89 5.34
C ALA A 33 -18.52 0.38 5.04
N ALA A 34 -19.07 -0.07 3.91
CA ALA A 34 -19.06 -1.47 3.50
C ALA A 34 -17.75 -1.91 2.83
N LEU A 35 -16.91 -0.96 2.39
CA LEU A 35 -15.63 -1.29 1.78
C LEU A 35 -14.63 -1.77 2.83
N ARG A 36 -13.95 -2.88 2.53
CA ARG A 36 -12.82 -3.40 3.30
C ARG A 36 -11.51 -2.97 2.66
N LEU A 37 -10.78 -2.11 3.35
CA LEU A 37 -9.47 -1.63 2.91
C LEU A 37 -8.38 -2.28 3.77
N HIS A 38 -7.42 -2.92 3.12
CA HIS A 38 -6.24 -3.49 3.77
C HIS A 38 -5.35 -2.38 4.33
N VAL A 39 -4.85 -2.58 5.56
CA VAL A 39 -3.89 -1.66 6.21
C VAL A 39 -2.55 -2.37 6.42
N ALA A 40 -2.56 -3.53 7.07
CA ALA A 40 -1.35 -4.27 7.42
C ALA A 40 -1.63 -5.76 7.63
N THR A 41 -0.61 -6.59 7.45
CA THR A 41 -0.64 -8.03 7.78
C THR A 41 0.47 -8.32 8.79
N PHE A 42 0.14 -9.10 9.83
CA PHE A 42 1.00 -9.50 10.92
C PHE A 42 1.24 -11.01 10.81
N ASP A 43 2.43 -11.40 10.35
CA ASP A 43 2.82 -12.77 10.03
C ASP A 43 4.18 -13.17 10.63
N ALA A 44 4.51 -12.63 11.81
CA ALA A 44 5.72 -13.00 12.54
C ALA A 44 5.70 -14.47 12.99
N LEU A 45 6.89 -15.05 13.14
CA LEU A 45 7.09 -16.45 13.52
C LEU A 45 6.75 -16.76 14.99
N ASP A 46 6.58 -15.73 15.80
CA ASP A 46 6.21 -15.78 17.23
C ASP A 46 4.78 -16.29 17.48
N GLY A 47 4.01 -16.52 16.41
CA GLY A 47 2.74 -17.24 16.44
C GLY A 47 1.49 -16.37 16.57
N ALA A 48 0.33 -17.04 16.59
CA ALA A 48 -0.98 -16.41 16.48
C ALA A 48 -1.26 -15.37 17.57
N ALA A 49 -0.86 -15.65 18.82
CA ALA A 49 -1.08 -14.74 19.94
C ALA A 49 -0.33 -13.42 19.77
N TYR A 50 0.95 -13.49 19.38
CA TYR A 50 1.78 -12.32 19.10
C TYR A 50 1.22 -11.50 17.94
N ASN A 51 0.87 -12.15 16.82
CA ASN A 51 0.31 -11.47 15.65
C ASN A 51 -1.06 -10.83 15.94
N ARG A 52 -1.93 -11.50 16.68
CA ARG A 52 -3.21 -10.95 17.15
C ARG A 52 -3.02 -9.73 18.05
N GLN A 53 -2.11 -9.81 19.01
CA GLN A 53 -1.82 -8.71 19.94
C GLN A 53 -1.28 -7.49 19.21
N ASN A 54 -0.31 -7.67 18.30
CA ASN A 54 0.22 -6.57 17.50
C ASN A 54 -0.83 -5.96 16.58
N CYS A 55 -1.70 -6.78 15.97
CA CYS A 55 -2.82 -6.26 15.19
C CYS A 55 -3.76 -5.41 16.05
N ALA A 56 -4.13 -5.88 17.24
CA ALA A 56 -5.01 -5.15 18.16
C ALA A 56 -4.39 -3.83 18.66
N GLN A 57 -3.09 -3.82 18.95
CA GLN A 57 -2.37 -2.60 19.30
C GLN A 57 -2.37 -1.60 18.15
N ALA A 58 -2.07 -2.05 16.93
CA ALA A 58 -2.12 -1.20 15.75
C ALA A 58 -3.54 -0.63 15.53
N GLN A 59 -4.58 -1.46 15.65
CA GLN A 59 -5.98 -1.03 15.59
C GLN A 59 -6.26 0.14 16.55
N GLN A 60 -5.84 0.01 17.82
CA GLN A 60 -6.04 1.04 18.84
C GLN A 60 -5.26 2.32 18.52
N LEU A 61 -4.00 2.19 18.09
CA LEU A 61 -3.16 3.33 17.74
C LEU A 61 -3.72 4.13 16.56
N PHE A 62 -4.24 3.46 15.52
CA PHE A 62 -4.86 4.15 14.39
C PHE A 62 -6.21 4.78 14.76
N ALA A 63 -7.03 4.08 15.54
CA ALA A 63 -8.32 4.60 15.99
C ALA A 63 -8.19 5.81 16.92
N ALA A 64 -7.09 5.94 17.66
CA ALA A 64 -6.83 7.04 18.58
C ALA A 64 -6.35 8.35 17.91
N GLN A 65 -6.07 8.34 16.60
CA GLN A 65 -5.57 9.54 15.92
C GLN A 65 -6.68 10.60 15.77
N GLN A 66 -6.31 11.86 15.95
CA GLN A 66 -7.25 12.97 15.80
C GLN A 66 -7.77 13.05 14.35
N GLY A 67 -9.09 13.19 14.19
CA GLY A 67 -9.74 13.32 12.88
C GLY A 67 -10.01 12.00 12.15
N VAL A 68 -9.70 10.86 12.77
CA VAL A 68 -10.01 9.55 12.21
C VAL A 68 -11.46 9.16 12.52
N ASN A 69 -12.26 8.99 11.46
CA ASN A 69 -13.69 8.65 11.53
C ASN A 69 -14.01 7.33 10.78
N VAL A 70 -13.08 6.39 10.79
CA VAL A 70 -13.22 5.06 10.17
C VAL A 70 -13.12 3.97 11.23
N ALA A 71 -13.78 2.85 10.99
CA ALA A 71 -13.65 1.66 11.83
C ALA A 71 -12.38 0.90 11.45
N PHE A 72 -11.71 0.33 12.46
CA PHE A 72 -10.60 -0.60 12.30
C PHE A 72 -10.91 -1.91 13.00
N TRP A 73 -10.47 -3.03 12.42
CA TRP A 73 -10.62 -4.35 13.04
C TRP A 73 -9.58 -5.34 12.52
N CYS A 74 -9.31 -6.34 13.34
CA CYS A 74 -8.40 -7.44 13.03
C CYS A 74 -9.18 -8.68 12.62
N GLU A 75 -8.72 -9.34 11.55
CA GLU A 75 -9.24 -10.64 11.11
C GLU A 75 -8.10 -11.65 10.99
N PRO A 76 -8.34 -12.94 11.29
CA PRO A 76 -7.38 -13.99 11.02
C PRO A 76 -7.22 -14.22 9.51
N GLY A 77 -6.01 -14.58 9.09
CA GLY A 77 -5.66 -14.89 7.72
C GLY A 77 -4.85 -13.80 7.01
N ARG A 78 -4.21 -14.19 5.91
CA ARG A 78 -3.38 -13.31 5.07
C ARG A 78 -4.24 -12.53 4.09
N PHE A 79 -3.96 -11.24 3.94
CA PHE A 79 -4.52 -10.44 2.86
C PHE A 79 -4.14 -11.01 1.48
N ARG A 80 -5.14 -11.10 0.58
CA ARG A 80 -4.97 -11.47 -0.82
C ARG A 80 -5.33 -10.27 -1.69
N ALA A 81 -4.33 -9.69 -2.34
CA ALA A 81 -4.59 -8.71 -3.40
C ALA A 81 -5.18 -9.45 -4.61
N ILE A 82 -6.26 -8.91 -5.17
CA ILE A 82 -6.65 -9.26 -6.54
C ILE A 82 -5.62 -8.57 -7.44
N ALA A 83 -4.90 -9.32 -8.26
CA ALA A 83 -3.93 -8.71 -9.16
C ALA A 83 -4.68 -7.86 -10.19
N ALA A 84 -4.11 -6.71 -10.59
CA ALA A 84 -4.74 -5.87 -11.62
C ALA A 84 -4.97 -6.65 -12.95
N SER A 85 -4.22 -7.73 -13.18
CA SER A 85 -4.43 -8.69 -14.27
C SER A 85 -5.76 -9.42 -14.22
N ASP A 86 -6.34 -9.61 -13.03
CA ASP A 86 -7.58 -10.36 -12.82
C ASP A 86 -8.82 -9.51 -13.17
N HIS A 87 -8.60 -8.21 -13.39
CA HIS A 87 -9.60 -7.24 -13.87
C HIS A 87 -9.18 -6.55 -15.17
N ALA A 88 -8.03 -6.89 -15.74
CA ALA A 88 -7.67 -6.41 -17.06
C ALA A 88 -8.65 -7.03 -18.07
N PRO A 89 -9.46 -6.23 -18.80
CA PRO A 89 -10.19 -6.79 -19.93
C PRO A 89 -9.15 -7.43 -20.86
N ALA A 90 -9.43 -8.66 -21.29
CA ALA A 90 -8.53 -9.42 -22.16
C ALA A 90 -7.99 -8.51 -23.27
N LEU A 91 -6.68 -8.29 -23.24
CA LEU A 91 -5.97 -7.40 -24.16
C LEU A 91 -6.20 -7.94 -25.58
N GLY A 92 -7.16 -7.38 -26.29
CA GLY A 92 -7.62 -7.94 -27.57
C GLY A 92 -9.02 -7.57 -28.03
N LYS A 93 -9.87 -6.94 -27.21
CA LYS A 93 -11.12 -6.35 -27.71
C LYS A 93 -11.23 -4.86 -27.42
N GLN A 94 -10.87 -4.10 -28.46
CA GLN A 94 -11.39 -2.78 -28.79
C GLN A 94 -10.88 -1.58 -27.96
N PHE A 95 -9.61 -1.23 -28.18
CA PHE A 95 -9.26 0.19 -28.35
C PHE A 95 -9.51 0.54 -29.82
N ILE A 96 -10.77 0.79 -30.19
CA ILE A 96 -11.08 1.34 -31.51
C ILE A 96 -10.81 2.84 -31.44
N ASN A 97 -9.77 3.29 -32.16
CA ASN A 97 -9.49 4.67 -32.57
C ASN A 97 -10.12 5.79 -31.73
N GLY A 98 -9.58 6.01 -30.52
CA GLY A 98 -9.68 7.29 -29.83
C GLY A 98 -8.27 7.80 -29.60
N LYS A 99 -7.91 8.93 -30.19
CA LYS A 99 -6.66 9.65 -29.89
C LYS A 99 -6.56 9.81 -28.36
N PRO A 100 -5.42 9.52 -27.71
CA PRO A 100 -5.32 9.69 -26.26
C PRO A 100 -5.72 11.12 -25.90
N ALA A 101 -6.59 11.28 -24.90
CA ALA A 101 -6.99 12.60 -24.42
C ALA A 101 -5.73 13.36 -23.99
N GLU A 102 -5.39 14.41 -24.74
CA GLU A 102 -4.34 15.35 -24.34
C GLU A 102 -4.81 16.00 -23.04
N ARG A 103 -4.07 15.74 -21.95
CA ARG A 103 -4.27 16.49 -20.70
C ARG A 103 -3.87 17.94 -20.98
N ASN A 104 -4.85 18.83 -21.06
CA ASN A 104 -4.61 20.27 -21.17
C ASN A 104 -4.07 20.81 -19.84
N CYS A 105 -2.76 20.67 -19.64
CA CYS A 105 -2.07 21.32 -18.55
C CYS A 105 -1.84 22.79 -18.95
N SER A 106 -2.64 23.72 -18.42
CA SER A 106 -2.29 25.15 -18.49
C SER A 106 -1.09 25.41 -17.59
N PRO A 107 0.05 25.93 -18.08
CA PRO A 107 1.09 26.42 -17.21
C PRO A 107 0.54 27.63 -16.44
N SER A 108 0.45 27.52 -15.11
CA SER A 108 0.13 28.67 -14.26
C SER A 108 1.21 29.73 -14.48
N SER A 109 0.85 30.81 -15.17
CA SER A 109 1.72 31.95 -15.47
C SER A 109 1.88 32.86 -14.24
N SER A 110 2.29 32.27 -13.13
CA SER A 110 2.84 33.03 -12.01
C SER A 110 4.26 33.44 -12.39
N LYS A 111 4.42 34.67 -12.89
CA LYS A 111 5.72 35.26 -13.25
C LYS A 111 6.60 35.34 -12.00
N LEU A 112 7.43 34.32 -11.75
CA LEU A 112 8.48 34.38 -10.72
C LEU A 112 9.51 35.45 -11.13
N ALA A 113 9.77 36.41 -10.24
CA ALA A 113 10.86 37.35 -10.42
C ALA A 113 12.20 36.60 -10.41
N ARG A 114 13.15 37.08 -11.22
CA ARG A 114 14.49 36.48 -11.35
C ARG A 114 15.22 36.55 -10.01
N GLY A 115 15.22 35.45 -9.27
CA GLY A 115 15.90 35.33 -7.97
C GLY A 115 15.22 34.40 -6.97
N ASP A 116 13.91 34.15 -7.12
CA ASP A 116 13.17 33.31 -6.16
C ASP A 116 13.26 31.82 -6.49
N LYS A 117 13.61 31.01 -5.49
CA LYS A 117 13.58 29.54 -5.56
C LYS A 117 12.12 29.07 -5.60
N ARG A 118 11.77 28.21 -6.56
CA ARG A 118 10.45 27.58 -6.66
C ARG A 118 10.14 26.81 -5.36
N PRO A 119 9.03 27.09 -4.65
CA PRO A 119 8.66 26.32 -3.48
C PRO A 119 8.30 24.89 -3.88
N ALA A 120 8.68 23.91 -3.06
CA ALA A 120 8.48 22.48 -3.31
C ALA A 120 7.00 22.05 -3.42
N SER A 121 6.06 22.95 -3.09
CA SER A 121 4.62 22.69 -3.08
C SER A 121 3.88 23.20 -4.32
N ALA A 122 4.57 23.70 -5.35
CA ALA A 122 3.94 24.05 -6.62
C ALA A 122 3.63 22.78 -7.43
N GLY A 123 2.60 22.03 -7.02
CA GLY A 123 2.04 20.94 -7.81
C GLY A 123 1.29 21.48 -9.01
N ASP A 124 1.48 20.87 -10.17
CA ASP A 124 0.65 21.14 -11.35
C ASP A 124 -0.77 20.65 -11.04
N SER A 125 -1.70 21.58 -10.81
CA SER A 125 -3.10 21.25 -10.59
C SER A 125 -3.75 20.83 -11.90
N CYS A 126 -3.65 19.54 -12.22
CA CYS A 126 -4.37 18.90 -13.31
C CYS A 126 -5.70 18.36 -12.76
N SER A 127 -6.82 18.95 -13.19
CA SER A 127 -8.15 18.32 -13.00
C SER A 127 -8.40 17.29 -14.10
N PRO A 128 -9.17 16.21 -13.83
CA PRO A 128 -9.50 15.19 -14.81
C PRO A 128 -10.30 15.74 -15.99
#